data_AF-A0A2D4SKP8-F1
#
_entry.id   AF-A0A2D4SKP8-F1
#
_cell.length_a   1.000
_cell.length_b   1.000
_cell.length_c   1.000
_cell.angle_alpha   90.00
_cell.angle_beta   90.00
_cell.angle_gamma   90.00
#
_symmetry.space_group_name_H-M   'P 1'
#
loop_
_entity.id
_entity.type
_entity.pdbx_description
1 polymer ?
#
loop_
_entity_poly.entity_id
_entity_poly.type
_entity_poly.pdbx_seq_one_letter_code
_entity_poly.pdbx_strand_id
1 'polypeptide(L)'
;MFDRFIKKLEERWSRWDERGYVALISRLNQTQRRHILSKNHGRKVLRVLHRKWKDAHSRNILLGLLLDVDIEQLDLELRVDFIHALQKGRTSFTDEERIVQLICSTEISDLAALKSGLELRGYHNLYDLVYHELSASHRERLLAYFSNHDDQEGKVRVICDIDDTVYANWKDEKFPKKTVYPGVLAFISCLVQNPQDLVFLTARPKDRGHLSERLTRRRLQGFGFTDPVVLVGRWHQVHSDEVILERKWTNVQRYHHLYPYDRFIFLGDSGQLDAVLVQRMKRAGLLMWAGIHEIEPKRAPAWKQRFPEANFFHSYAQAAFFAWKQGLMTKEQFEFVCIESHKELSLMPQCPPKRWEEWNEIQKIWKREESS
;
A
#
# COMPACT_ATOMS: atom_id res chain seq x y z
N MET A 1 -13.88 -10.00 38.83
CA MET A 1 -14.16 -8.55 38.66
C MET A 1 -14.00 -8.15 37.19
N PHE A 2 -12.94 -8.64 36.52
CA PHE A 2 -12.65 -8.41 35.11
C PHE A 2 -13.68 -9.01 34.12
N ASP A 3 -14.10 -10.27 34.27
CA ASP A 3 -15.18 -10.81 33.42
C ASP A 3 -16.48 -10.04 33.60
N ARG A 4 -16.72 -9.53 34.81
CA ARG A 4 -17.81 -8.59 35.10
C ARG A 4 -17.62 -7.23 34.41
N PHE A 5 -16.39 -6.76 34.20
CA PHE A 5 -16.08 -5.54 33.46
C PHE A 5 -16.28 -5.73 31.95
N ILE A 6 -15.74 -6.80 31.36
CA ILE A 6 -15.97 -7.14 29.94
C ILE A 6 -17.45 -7.40 29.67
N LYS A 7 -18.11 -8.21 30.52
CA LYS A 7 -19.55 -8.46 30.43
C LYS A 7 -20.36 -7.18 30.55
N LYS A 8 -20.00 -6.25 31.46
CA LYS A 8 -20.65 -4.92 31.53
C LYS A 8 -20.43 -4.08 30.27
N LEU A 9 -19.19 -4.03 29.75
CA LEU A 9 -18.87 -3.36 28.48
C LEU A 9 -19.69 -3.96 27.31
N GLU A 10 -19.94 -5.26 27.33
CA GLU A 10 -20.71 -5.97 26.31
C GLU A 10 -22.23 -5.83 26.47
N GLU A 11 -22.78 -5.79 27.70
CA GLU A 11 -24.22 -5.84 27.98
C GLU A 11 -24.91 -4.49 28.17
N ARG A 12 -24.27 -3.47 28.76
CA ARG A 12 -24.89 -2.18 29.13
C ARG A 12 -24.07 -1.01 28.61
N TRP A 13 -24.48 -0.46 27.46
CA TRP A 13 -23.79 0.67 26.84
C TRP A 13 -24.70 1.86 26.58
N SER A 14 -24.49 2.94 27.33
CA SER A 14 -25.03 4.27 27.07
C SER A 14 -23.92 5.33 27.10
N ARG A 15 -24.17 6.54 26.55
CA ARG A 15 -23.22 7.67 26.63
C ARG A 15 -22.87 8.05 28.08
N TRP A 16 -23.76 7.79 29.04
CA TRP A 16 -23.52 8.07 30.46
C TRP A 16 -22.56 7.05 31.10
N ASP A 17 -22.45 5.85 30.52
CA ASP A 17 -21.50 4.82 30.98
C ASP A 17 -20.05 5.11 30.56
N GLU A 18 -19.82 5.88 29.49
CA GLU A 18 -18.47 6.18 28.95
C GLU A 18 -17.57 6.88 30.00
N ARG A 19 -18.11 7.90 30.69
CA ARG A 19 -17.40 8.57 31.80
C ARG A 19 -17.19 7.64 33.00
N GLY A 20 -18.14 6.75 33.27
CA GLY A 20 -18.05 5.75 34.32
C GLY A 20 -16.93 4.73 34.07
N TYR A 21 -16.75 4.32 32.82
CA TYR A 21 -15.65 3.44 32.42
C TYR A 21 -14.28 4.12 32.54
N VAL A 22 -14.17 5.40 32.14
CA VAL A 22 -12.95 6.19 32.36
C VAL A 22 -12.62 6.27 33.87
N ALA A 23 -13.61 6.60 34.71
CA ALA A 23 -13.44 6.67 36.16
C ALA A 23 -13.11 5.30 36.80
N LEU A 24 -13.56 4.20 36.20
CA LEU A 24 -13.24 2.85 36.66
C LEU A 24 -11.80 2.49 36.32
N ILE A 25 -11.37 2.72 35.07
CA ILE A 25 -10.00 2.41 34.62
C ILE A 25 -8.98 3.30 35.32
N SER A 26 -9.30 4.58 35.59
CA SER A 26 -8.39 5.48 36.31
C SER A 26 -8.07 5.03 37.74
N ARG A 27 -8.94 4.22 38.35
CA ARG A 27 -8.75 3.64 39.69
C ARG A 27 -7.93 2.35 39.69
N LEU A 28 -7.66 1.77 38.51
CA LEU A 28 -6.87 0.55 38.40
C LEU A 28 -5.38 0.86 38.51
N ASN A 29 -4.66 0.00 39.23
CA ASN A 29 -3.20 0.02 39.27
C ASN A 29 -2.60 -0.57 37.99
N GLN A 30 -1.28 -0.40 37.82
CA GLN A 30 -0.57 -0.81 36.61
C GLN A 30 -0.72 -2.32 36.32
N THR A 31 -0.63 -3.18 37.35
CA THR A 31 -0.82 -4.64 37.22
C THR A 31 -2.20 -5.01 36.69
N GLN A 32 -3.24 -4.36 37.20
CA GLN A 32 -4.62 -4.56 36.75
C GLN A 32 -4.81 -4.10 35.30
N ARG A 33 -4.23 -2.95 34.92
CA ARG A 33 -4.27 -2.47 33.54
C ARG A 33 -3.51 -3.40 32.59
N ARG A 34 -2.33 -3.92 32.97
CA ARG A 34 -1.62 -4.95 32.20
C ARG A 34 -2.45 -6.21 32.00
N HIS A 35 -3.16 -6.65 33.04
CA HIS A 35 -4.04 -7.81 32.93
C HIS A 35 -5.17 -7.58 31.91
N ILE A 36 -5.75 -6.37 31.86
CA ILE A 36 -6.71 -5.96 30.83
C ILE A 36 -6.10 -6.00 29.42
N LEU A 37 -4.83 -5.60 29.31
CA LEU A 37 -4.09 -5.56 28.05
C LEU A 37 -3.44 -6.89 27.66
N SER A 38 -3.68 -7.96 28.41
CA SER A 38 -3.33 -9.30 27.94
C SER A 38 -3.99 -9.57 26.58
N LYS A 39 -3.28 -10.26 25.68
CA LYS A 39 -3.64 -10.42 24.25
C LYS A 39 -5.12 -10.71 23.97
N ASN A 40 -5.71 -11.65 24.71
CA ASN A 40 -7.12 -12.06 24.54
C ASN A 40 -8.13 -11.00 25.00
N HIS A 41 -7.73 -10.16 25.96
CA HIS A 41 -8.58 -9.18 26.61
C HIS A 41 -8.46 -7.80 25.97
N GLY A 42 -7.24 -7.36 25.65
CA GLY A 42 -6.98 -6.07 25.01
C GLY A 42 -7.73 -5.91 23.70
N ARG A 43 -7.70 -6.94 22.84
CA ARG A 43 -8.44 -6.94 21.57
C ARG A 43 -9.96 -6.87 21.75
N LYS A 44 -10.51 -7.56 22.74
CA LYS A 44 -11.96 -7.48 23.05
C LYS A 44 -12.33 -6.07 23.51
N VAL A 45 -11.53 -5.49 24.39
CA VAL A 45 -11.71 -4.11 24.86
C VAL A 45 -11.66 -3.12 23.69
N LEU A 46 -10.63 -3.18 22.85
CA LEU A 46 -10.52 -2.32 21.67
C LEU A 46 -11.71 -2.50 20.72
N ARG A 47 -12.15 -3.73 20.46
CA ARG A 47 -13.32 -3.99 19.62
C ARG A 47 -14.59 -3.32 20.16
N VAL A 48 -14.82 -3.43 21.47
CA VAL A 48 -15.96 -2.77 22.11
C VAL A 48 -15.84 -1.25 22.02
N LEU A 49 -14.65 -0.70 22.28
CA LEU A 49 -14.36 0.73 22.14
C LEU A 49 -14.63 1.23 20.71
N HIS A 50 -14.17 0.49 19.71
CA HIS A 50 -14.40 0.82 18.31
C HIS A 50 -15.87 0.80 17.93
N ARG A 51 -16.64 -0.18 18.40
CA ARG A 51 -18.05 -0.35 17.99
C ARG A 51 -18.99 0.60 18.70
N LYS A 52 -18.79 0.81 20.00
CA LYS A 52 -19.82 1.41 20.85
C LYS A 52 -19.49 2.82 21.35
N TRP A 53 -18.22 3.22 21.40
CA TRP A 53 -17.84 4.50 21.98
C TRP A 53 -18.11 5.68 21.05
N LYS A 54 -18.95 6.62 21.50
CA LYS A 54 -19.43 7.76 20.72
C LYS A 54 -18.67 9.05 21.03
N ASP A 55 -18.21 9.26 22.27
CA ASP A 55 -17.43 10.44 22.64
C ASP A 55 -15.92 10.24 22.39
N ALA A 56 -15.35 10.98 21.44
CA ALA A 56 -13.94 10.88 21.08
C ALA A 56 -13.01 11.26 22.26
N HIS A 57 -13.41 12.24 23.07
CA HIS A 57 -12.58 12.73 24.18
C HIS A 57 -12.42 11.65 25.27
N SER A 58 -13.53 11.11 25.78
CA SER A 58 -13.50 10.05 26.81
C SER A 58 -12.82 8.78 26.30
N ARG A 59 -12.95 8.47 25.01
CA ARG A 59 -12.24 7.34 24.38
C ARG A 59 -10.73 7.56 24.43
N ASN A 60 -10.25 8.75 24.05
CA ASN A 60 -8.81 9.04 24.01
C ASN A 60 -8.20 9.12 25.41
N ILE A 61 -8.97 9.56 26.42
CA ILE A 61 -8.56 9.45 27.83
C ILE A 61 -8.41 7.97 28.21
N LEU A 62 -9.41 7.14 27.89
CA LEU A 62 -9.36 5.71 28.22
C LEU A 62 -8.18 5.00 27.55
N LEU A 63 -7.95 5.24 26.25
CA LEU A 63 -6.80 4.71 25.53
C LEU A 63 -5.49 5.17 26.18
N GLY A 64 -5.42 6.44 26.60
CA GLY A 64 -4.29 6.96 27.35
C GLY A 64 -4.04 6.25 28.66
N LEU A 65 -5.09 6.03 29.47
CA LEU A 65 -4.98 5.31 30.75
C LEU A 65 -4.56 3.86 30.55
N LEU A 66 -5.03 3.22 29.47
CA LEU A 66 -4.62 1.87 29.12
C LEU A 66 -3.16 1.82 28.67
N LEU A 67 -2.70 2.81 27.91
CA LEU A 67 -1.31 2.90 27.43
C LEU A 67 -0.31 3.41 28.48
N ASP A 68 -0.79 3.85 29.64
CA ASP A 68 0.01 4.17 30.83
C ASP A 68 0.45 2.88 31.57
N VAL A 69 0.99 1.93 30.80
CA VAL A 69 1.61 0.67 31.22
C VAL A 69 2.93 0.49 30.44
N ASP A 70 3.72 -0.55 30.71
CA ASP A 70 4.92 -0.84 29.89
C ASP A 70 4.51 -1.15 28.44
N ILE A 71 4.57 -0.12 27.57
CA ILE A 71 4.23 -0.20 26.15
C ILE A 71 5.11 -1.24 25.44
N GLU A 72 6.34 -1.42 25.93
CA GLU A 72 7.32 -2.40 25.46
C GLU A 72 6.80 -3.85 25.61
N GLN A 73 5.98 -4.12 26.64
CA GLN A 73 5.42 -5.46 26.91
C GLN A 73 4.14 -5.77 26.12
N LEU A 74 3.65 -4.84 25.30
CA LEU A 74 2.48 -5.08 24.46
C LEU A 74 2.83 -6.03 23.31
N ASP A 75 2.02 -7.09 23.17
CA ASP A 75 2.05 -7.96 21.99
C ASP A 75 1.88 -7.11 20.71
N LEU A 76 2.68 -7.43 19.69
CA LEU A 76 2.79 -6.69 18.44
C LEU A 76 1.43 -6.40 17.80
N GLU A 77 0.56 -7.40 17.78
CA GLU A 77 -0.76 -7.28 17.19
C GLU A 77 -1.65 -6.29 17.94
N LEU A 78 -1.57 -6.28 19.27
CA LEU A 78 -2.31 -5.34 20.09
C LEU A 78 -1.79 -3.91 19.89
N ARG A 79 -0.47 -3.75 19.69
CA ARG A 79 0.15 -2.47 19.33
C ARG A 79 -0.40 -1.92 18.02
N VAL A 80 -0.50 -2.75 16.97
CA VAL A 80 -1.16 -2.37 15.70
C VAL A 80 -2.61 -1.93 15.94
N ASP A 81 -3.37 -2.72 16.70
CA ASP A 81 -4.77 -2.42 16.99
C ASP A 81 -4.92 -1.08 17.77
N PHE A 82 -4.01 -0.76 18.69
CA PHE A 82 -3.96 0.52 19.40
C PHE A 82 -3.65 1.69 18.48
N ILE A 83 -2.65 1.56 17.61
CA ILE A 83 -2.29 2.62 16.66
C ILE A 83 -3.49 2.96 15.76
N HIS A 84 -4.21 1.96 15.26
CA HIS A 84 -5.43 2.19 14.49
C HIS A 84 -6.58 2.77 15.32
N ALA A 85 -6.68 2.41 16.60
CA ALA A 85 -7.68 3.00 17.50
C ALA A 85 -7.45 4.50 17.72
N LEU A 86 -6.19 4.90 17.89
CA LEU A 86 -5.78 6.28 18.10
C LEU A 86 -6.01 7.15 16.85
N GLN A 87 -5.92 6.56 15.66
CA GLN A 87 -6.23 7.22 14.37
C GLN A 87 -7.71 7.51 14.15
N LYS A 88 -8.64 6.96 14.94
CA LYS A 88 -10.07 7.04 14.62
C LYS A 88 -10.62 8.44 14.91
N GLY A 89 -10.80 9.26 13.88
CA GLY A 89 -11.33 10.62 14.00
C GLY A 89 -10.22 11.64 13.77
N ARG A 90 -10.24 12.77 14.48
CA ARG A 90 -9.08 13.68 14.46
C ARG A 90 -8.01 13.15 15.40
N THR A 91 -6.84 12.81 14.86
CA THR A 91 -5.67 12.47 15.66
C THR A 91 -5.22 13.72 16.43
N SER A 92 -5.22 13.66 17.76
CA SER A 92 -4.74 14.78 18.59
C SER A 92 -3.23 14.70 18.78
N PHE A 93 -2.58 15.81 19.13
CA PHE A 93 -1.12 15.83 19.37
C PHE A 93 -0.68 14.79 20.41
N THR A 94 -1.48 14.55 21.45
CA THR A 94 -1.22 13.51 22.46
C THR A 94 -1.35 12.10 21.87
N ASP A 95 -2.28 11.89 20.93
CA ASP A 95 -2.43 10.61 20.25
C ASP A 95 -1.29 10.38 19.26
N GLU A 96 -0.82 11.44 18.57
CA GLU A 96 0.39 11.40 17.73
C GLU A 96 1.61 10.95 18.54
N GLU A 97 1.86 11.57 19.70
CA GLU A 97 2.99 11.19 20.57
C GLU A 97 2.91 9.72 21.00
N ARG A 98 1.73 9.25 21.39
CA ARG A 98 1.52 7.83 21.76
C ARG A 98 1.75 6.88 20.59
N ILE A 99 1.30 7.24 19.39
CA ILE A 99 1.54 6.46 18.18
C ILE A 99 3.05 6.37 17.93
N VAL A 100 3.77 7.49 17.98
CA VAL A 100 5.23 7.50 17.77
C VAL A 100 5.93 6.68 18.86
N GLN A 101 5.53 6.80 20.13
CA GLN A 101 6.08 5.98 21.22
C GLN A 101 5.84 4.49 20.99
N LEU A 102 4.62 4.08 20.60
CA LEU A 102 4.30 2.69 20.28
C LEU A 102 5.21 2.15 19.17
N ILE A 103 5.43 2.93 18.11
CA ILE A 103 6.28 2.48 17.00
C ILE A 103 7.76 2.47 17.42
N CYS A 104 8.26 3.55 18.03
CA CYS A 104 9.67 3.68 18.42
C CYS A 104 10.10 2.77 19.59
N SER A 105 9.15 2.17 20.32
CA SER A 105 9.43 1.13 21.34
C SER A 105 9.32 -0.29 20.78
N THR A 106 9.17 -0.44 19.46
CA THR A 106 9.11 -1.76 18.83
C THR A 106 10.51 -2.27 18.56
N GLU A 107 10.84 -3.43 19.11
CA GLU A 107 12.07 -4.17 18.83
C GLU A 107 12.36 -4.24 17.33
N ILE A 108 13.64 -4.13 16.97
CA ILE A 108 14.11 -4.11 15.58
C ILE A 108 13.58 -5.32 14.80
N SER A 109 13.60 -6.51 15.43
CA SER A 109 13.13 -7.75 14.83
C SER A 109 11.64 -7.75 14.48
N ASP A 110 10.84 -6.94 15.16
CA ASP A 110 9.38 -6.88 15.01
C ASP A 110 8.93 -5.70 14.15
N LEU A 111 9.82 -4.75 13.84
CA LEU A 111 9.47 -3.51 13.14
C LEU A 111 8.88 -3.76 11.74
N ALA A 112 9.45 -4.71 10.98
CA ALA A 112 8.94 -5.07 9.66
C ALA A 112 7.51 -5.64 9.74
N ALA A 113 7.23 -6.46 10.76
CA ALA A 113 5.91 -7.02 11.00
C ALA A 113 4.92 -5.97 11.49
N LEU A 114 5.36 -5.02 12.34
CA LEU A 114 4.55 -3.87 12.77
C LEU A 114 4.11 -3.04 11.56
N LYS A 115 5.06 -2.62 10.72
CA LYS A 115 4.79 -1.83 9.51
C LYS A 115 3.82 -2.56 8.58
N SER A 116 4.07 -3.85 8.32
CA SER A 116 3.15 -4.67 7.51
C SER A 116 1.75 -4.72 8.12
N GLY A 117 1.65 -4.85 9.45
CA GLY A 117 0.38 -4.81 10.16
C GLY A 117 -0.39 -3.49 10.02
N LEU A 118 0.33 -2.36 9.97
CA LEU A 118 -0.23 -1.02 9.78
C LEU A 118 -0.63 -0.72 8.33
N GLU A 119 -0.05 -1.40 7.34
CA GLU A 119 -0.45 -1.27 5.93
C GLU A 119 -1.76 -2.02 5.63
N LEU A 120 -1.94 -3.20 6.22
CA LEU A 120 -3.04 -4.12 5.92
C LEU A 120 -4.35 -3.82 6.68
N ARG A 121 -4.28 -3.07 7.79
CA ARG A 121 -5.43 -2.86 8.69
C ARG A 121 -5.75 -1.38 8.88
N GLY A 122 -6.95 -1.13 9.41
CA GLY A 122 -7.31 0.17 9.97
C GLY A 122 -7.84 1.21 8.98
N TYR A 123 -7.88 2.46 9.45
CA TYR A 123 -8.47 3.60 8.73
C TYR A 123 -7.46 4.30 7.83
N HIS A 124 -6.20 4.39 8.28
CA HIS A 124 -5.07 4.88 7.52
C HIS A 124 -4.01 3.80 7.42
N ASN A 125 -3.42 3.64 6.23
CA ASN A 125 -2.21 2.87 6.05
C ASN A 125 -1.00 3.60 6.66
N LEU A 126 0.18 2.99 6.66
CA LEU A 126 1.37 3.60 7.28
C LEU A 126 1.75 4.93 6.61
N TYR A 127 1.65 5.01 5.29
CA TYR A 127 1.92 6.23 4.54
C TYR A 127 0.99 7.37 4.94
N ASP A 128 -0.32 7.10 5.01
CA ASP A 128 -1.32 8.07 5.42
C ASP A 128 -1.11 8.53 6.86
N LEU A 129 -0.81 7.59 7.76
CA LEU A 129 -0.48 7.91 9.14
C LEU A 129 0.68 8.91 9.20
N VAL A 130 1.81 8.58 8.57
CA VAL A 130 3.04 9.37 8.70
C VAL A 130 2.94 10.73 8.00
N TYR A 131 2.39 10.78 6.78
CA TYR A 131 2.42 11.99 5.96
C TYR A 131 1.16 12.84 6.02
N HIS A 132 0.07 12.33 6.60
CA HIS A 132 -1.18 13.06 6.63
C HIS A 132 -1.77 13.25 8.03
N GLU A 133 -1.51 12.33 8.96
CA GLU A 133 -2.01 12.44 10.33
C GLU A 133 -0.98 13.04 11.28
N LEU A 134 0.30 12.64 11.19
CA LEU A 134 1.34 13.16 12.08
C LEU A 134 1.77 14.60 11.71
N SER A 135 1.97 15.41 12.74
CA SER A 135 2.67 16.69 12.66
C SER A 135 4.14 16.50 12.25
N ALA A 136 4.78 17.60 11.82
CA ALA A 136 6.14 17.55 11.26
C ALA A 136 7.16 16.98 12.25
N SER A 137 7.14 17.40 13.52
CA SER A 137 8.08 16.93 14.55
C SER A 137 7.94 15.44 14.83
N HIS A 138 6.71 14.94 14.97
CA HIS A 138 6.43 13.52 15.18
C HIS A 138 6.82 12.67 13.97
N ARG A 139 6.54 13.16 12.75
CA ARG A 139 6.97 12.51 11.52
C ARG A 139 8.49 12.43 11.43
N GLU A 140 9.22 13.52 11.68
CA GLU A 140 10.68 13.55 11.61
C GLU A 140 11.31 12.55 12.58
N ARG A 141 10.82 12.51 13.82
CA ARG A 141 11.27 11.51 14.82
C ARG A 141 11.01 10.08 14.36
N LEU A 142 9.83 9.81 13.81
CA LEU A 142 9.46 8.48 13.34
C LEU A 142 10.28 8.05 12.11
N LEU A 143 10.52 8.94 11.16
CA LEU A 143 11.34 8.66 9.99
C LEU A 143 12.82 8.46 10.36
N ALA A 144 13.34 9.25 11.31
CA ALA A 144 14.68 9.02 11.85
C ALA A 144 14.79 7.66 12.55
N TYR A 145 13.75 7.25 13.28
CA TYR A 145 13.69 5.92 13.86
C TYR A 145 13.76 4.82 12.80
N PHE A 146 12.94 4.89 11.74
CA PHE A 146 12.97 3.93 10.63
C PHE A 146 14.34 3.89 9.94
N SER A 147 14.94 5.05 9.64
CA SER A 147 16.27 5.11 9.04
C SER A 147 17.36 4.43 9.88
N ASN A 148 17.21 4.39 11.20
CA ASN A 148 18.21 3.80 12.10
C ASN A 148 17.95 2.33 12.44
N HIS A 149 16.73 1.84 12.27
CA HIS A 149 16.29 0.54 12.81
C HIS A 149 15.67 -0.39 11.75
N ASP A 150 15.46 0.07 10.51
CA ASP A 150 15.05 -0.86 9.44
C ASP A 150 16.18 -1.79 9.03
N ASP A 151 15.76 -2.93 8.48
CA ASP A 151 16.64 -3.90 7.85
C ASP A 151 17.45 -3.24 6.71
N GLN A 152 18.77 -3.24 6.88
CA GLN A 152 19.72 -2.62 5.96
C GLN A 152 19.84 -3.37 4.64
N GLU A 153 19.47 -4.65 4.60
CA GLU A 153 19.43 -5.42 3.34
C GLU A 153 18.32 -4.90 2.42
N GLY A 154 17.24 -4.37 3.03
CA GLY A 154 16.06 -3.92 2.33
C GLY A 154 15.38 -5.04 1.54
N LYS A 155 14.30 -4.67 0.85
CA LYS A 155 13.62 -5.59 -0.07
C LYS A 155 13.22 -4.93 -1.36
N VAL A 156 12.76 -5.77 -2.28
CA VAL A 156 12.19 -5.33 -3.55
C VAL A 156 10.71 -5.11 -3.39
N ARG A 157 10.24 -3.91 -3.73
CA ARG A 157 8.80 -3.59 -3.80
C ARG A 157 8.38 -3.19 -5.19
N VAL A 158 7.12 -3.43 -5.52
CA VAL A 158 6.52 -3.03 -6.80
C VAL A 158 5.71 -1.76 -6.59
N ILE A 159 6.11 -0.67 -7.26
CA ILE A 159 5.31 0.55 -7.39
C ILE A 159 4.61 0.49 -8.75
N CYS A 160 3.28 0.51 -8.75
CA CYS A 160 2.48 0.34 -9.95
C CYS A 160 1.55 1.52 -10.14
N ASP A 161 1.64 2.22 -11.27
CA ASP A 161 0.57 3.12 -11.67
C ASP A 161 -0.75 2.34 -11.91
N ILE A 162 -1.89 3.03 -11.87
CA ILE A 162 -3.20 2.40 -12.02
C ILE A 162 -3.77 2.58 -13.42
N ASP A 163 -3.87 3.82 -13.88
CA ASP A 163 -4.72 4.18 -15.02
C ASP A 163 -3.92 3.99 -16.32
N ASP A 164 -4.42 3.18 -17.26
CA ASP A 164 -3.71 2.73 -18.47
C ASP A 164 -2.45 1.86 -18.23
N THR A 165 -2.16 1.54 -16.96
CA THR A 165 -1.16 0.53 -16.57
C THR A 165 -1.85 -0.78 -16.17
N VAL A 166 -2.81 -0.76 -15.23
CA VAL A 166 -3.54 -1.97 -14.78
C VAL A 166 -4.75 -2.26 -15.66
N TYR A 167 -5.43 -1.20 -16.11
CA TYR A 167 -6.61 -1.31 -16.96
C TYR A 167 -6.74 -0.07 -17.85
N ALA A 168 -7.36 -0.24 -19.02
CA ALA A 168 -7.55 0.84 -19.98
C ALA A 168 -8.52 1.90 -19.46
N ASN A 169 -8.16 3.18 -19.49
CA ASN A 169 -8.97 4.25 -18.93
C ASN A 169 -8.89 5.60 -19.65
N TRP A 170 -7.71 6.23 -19.70
CA TRP A 170 -7.58 7.65 -20.09
C TRP A 170 -7.07 7.82 -21.51
N LYS A 171 -5.95 7.16 -21.85
CA LYS A 171 -5.22 7.35 -23.10
C LYS A 171 -5.22 6.10 -23.99
N ASP A 172 -5.44 4.91 -23.44
CA ASP A 172 -5.48 3.69 -24.26
C ASP A 172 -6.85 3.48 -24.91
N GLU A 173 -6.89 3.64 -26.23
CA GLU A 173 -8.08 3.40 -27.06
C GLU A 173 -8.15 1.97 -27.62
N LYS A 174 -7.12 1.13 -27.39
CA LYS A 174 -7.05 -0.23 -27.95
C LYS A 174 -7.99 -1.20 -27.24
N PHE A 175 -8.48 -0.87 -26.04
CA PHE A 175 -9.43 -1.67 -25.30
C PHE A 175 -10.64 -0.84 -24.87
N PRO A 176 -11.82 -1.45 -24.69
CA PRO A 176 -12.93 -0.79 -24.03
C PRO A 176 -12.49 -0.23 -22.67
N LYS A 177 -13.00 0.95 -22.31
CA LYS A 177 -12.68 1.55 -21.00
C LYS A 177 -13.01 0.59 -19.87
N LYS A 178 -12.14 0.57 -18.86
CA LYS A 178 -12.18 -0.30 -17.67
C LYS A 178 -11.84 -1.77 -17.92
N THR A 179 -11.37 -2.12 -19.12
CA THR A 179 -10.82 -3.46 -19.38
C THR A 179 -9.50 -3.64 -18.63
N VAL A 180 -9.46 -4.60 -17.71
CA VAL A 180 -8.20 -5.05 -17.07
C VAL A 180 -7.31 -5.67 -18.15
N TYR A 181 -6.05 -5.27 -18.21
CA TYR A 181 -5.17 -5.76 -19.26
C TYR A 181 -4.86 -7.25 -19.08
N PRO A 182 -4.87 -8.03 -20.18
CA PRO A 182 -4.66 -9.47 -20.08
C PRO A 182 -3.28 -9.82 -19.51
N GLY A 183 -3.25 -10.63 -18.46
CA GLY A 183 -2.07 -11.10 -17.74
C GLY A 183 -1.51 -10.15 -16.69
N VAL A 184 -2.08 -8.95 -16.49
CA VAL A 184 -1.53 -7.99 -15.51
C VAL A 184 -1.55 -8.53 -14.09
N LEU A 185 -2.61 -9.25 -13.71
CA LEU A 185 -2.76 -9.84 -12.38
C LEU A 185 -1.72 -10.94 -12.17
N ALA A 186 -1.58 -11.84 -13.15
CA ALA A 186 -0.59 -12.91 -13.13
C ALA A 186 0.85 -12.36 -13.11
N PHE A 187 1.13 -11.31 -13.88
CA PHE A 187 2.44 -10.69 -13.93
C PHE A 187 2.81 -10.06 -12.59
N ILE A 188 1.92 -9.24 -12.03
CA ILE A 188 2.15 -8.59 -10.73
C ILE A 188 2.28 -9.64 -9.61
N SER A 189 1.46 -10.69 -9.60
CA SER A 189 1.56 -11.74 -8.59
C SER A 189 2.87 -12.51 -8.63
N CYS A 190 3.52 -12.61 -9.81
CA CYS A 190 4.85 -13.22 -9.93
C CYS A 190 5.98 -12.30 -9.41
N LEU A 191 5.78 -10.98 -9.45
CA LEU A 191 6.77 -9.99 -8.98
C LEU A 191 6.66 -9.68 -7.48
N VAL A 192 5.54 -10.02 -6.86
CA VAL A 192 5.18 -9.61 -5.51
C VAL A 192 5.20 -10.84 -4.60
N GLN A 193 6.07 -10.84 -3.58
CA GLN A 193 6.13 -11.95 -2.62
C GLN A 193 4.95 -11.91 -1.65
N ASN A 194 4.58 -10.72 -1.16
CA ASN A 194 3.44 -10.51 -0.28
C ASN A 194 2.60 -9.32 -0.73
N PRO A 195 1.27 -9.30 -0.51
CA PRO A 195 0.39 -8.21 -0.98
C PRO A 195 0.87 -6.79 -0.62
N GLN A 196 1.48 -6.61 0.55
CA GLN A 196 2.03 -5.34 1.02
C GLN A 196 3.28 -4.86 0.27
N ASP A 197 3.91 -5.73 -0.53
CA ASP A 197 5.05 -5.37 -1.38
C ASP A 197 4.58 -4.70 -2.68
N LEU A 198 3.27 -4.69 -2.96
CA LEU A 198 2.64 -3.96 -4.05
C LEU A 198 2.03 -2.65 -3.56
N VAL A 199 2.41 -1.56 -4.20
CA VAL A 199 1.94 -0.23 -3.89
C VAL A 199 1.43 0.43 -5.16
N PHE A 200 0.16 0.81 -5.15
CA PHE A 200 -0.42 1.53 -6.26
C PHE A 200 -0.19 3.03 -6.12
N LEU A 201 0.34 3.64 -7.17
CA LEU A 201 0.58 5.06 -7.26
C LEU A 201 -0.55 5.70 -8.06
N THR A 202 -1.17 6.76 -7.53
CA THR A 202 -2.22 7.45 -8.28
C THR A 202 -2.14 8.96 -8.12
N ALA A 203 -2.37 9.66 -9.24
CA ALA A 203 -2.59 11.10 -9.26
C ALA A 203 -3.99 11.48 -8.74
N ARG A 204 -4.88 10.48 -8.57
CA ARG A 204 -6.24 10.74 -8.09
C ARG A 204 -6.21 11.34 -6.72
N PRO A 205 -7.13 12.26 -6.45
CA PRO A 205 -6.86 13.16 -5.38
C PRO A 205 -7.67 12.73 -4.15
N LYS A 206 -7.18 13.10 -2.97
CA LYS A 206 -7.68 12.70 -1.64
C LYS A 206 -8.78 13.66 -1.21
N ASP A 207 -10.01 13.17 -1.25
CA ASP A 207 -11.20 13.91 -0.86
C ASP A 207 -11.42 13.85 0.66
N ARG A 208 -12.19 14.83 1.18
CA ARG A 208 -12.58 14.85 2.59
C ARG A 208 -13.35 13.56 2.90
N GLY A 209 -12.76 12.69 3.72
CA GLY A 209 -13.36 11.40 4.11
C GLY A 209 -12.85 10.17 3.35
N HIS A 210 -11.75 10.28 2.59
CA HIS A 210 -11.08 9.13 1.95
C HIS A 210 -11.94 8.35 0.95
N LEU A 211 -12.96 8.97 0.36
CA LEU A 211 -13.89 8.28 -0.50
C LEU A 211 -13.21 7.87 -1.82
N SER A 212 -12.40 8.73 -2.43
CA SER A 212 -11.61 8.45 -3.63
C SER A 212 -10.62 7.29 -3.44
N GLU A 213 -9.92 7.27 -2.31
CA GLU A 213 -9.01 6.18 -1.95
C GLU A 213 -9.77 4.87 -1.74
N ARG A 214 -10.86 4.89 -0.96
CA ARG A 214 -11.72 3.71 -0.71
C ARG A 214 -12.35 3.18 -1.99
N LEU A 215 -12.79 4.05 -2.89
CA LEU A 215 -13.33 3.66 -4.20
C LEU A 215 -12.26 3.04 -5.08
N THR A 216 -11.04 3.59 -5.06
CA THR A 216 -9.89 3.04 -5.80
C THR A 216 -9.51 1.66 -5.24
N ARG A 217 -9.38 1.51 -3.92
CA ARG A 217 -9.15 0.21 -3.27
C ARG A 217 -10.23 -0.81 -3.62
N ARG A 218 -11.52 -0.46 -3.49
CA ARG A 218 -12.64 -1.34 -3.86
C ARG A 218 -12.60 -1.75 -5.33
N ARG A 219 -12.21 -0.84 -6.22
CA ARG A 219 -12.07 -1.16 -7.65
C ARG A 219 -10.94 -2.15 -7.88
N LEU A 220 -9.77 -1.92 -7.28
CA LEU A 220 -8.63 -2.84 -7.37
C LEU A 220 -8.97 -4.21 -6.77
N GLN A 221 -9.70 -4.26 -5.65
CA GLN A 221 -10.26 -5.49 -5.11
C GLN A 221 -11.23 -6.18 -6.07
N GLY A 222 -12.10 -5.42 -6.74
CA GLY A 222 -12.98 -5.93 -7.79
C GLY A 222 -12.23 -6.48 -9.01
N PHE A 223 -10.98 -6.05 -9.23
CA PHE A 223 -10.09 -6.62 -10.25
C PHE A 223 -9.31 -7.85 -9.75
N GLY A 224 -9.36 -8.19 -8.46
CA GLY A 224 -8.68 -9.36 -7.90
C GLY A 224 -7.45 -9.05 -7.03
N PHE A 225 -7.10 -7.79 -6.78
CA PHE A 225 -6.03 -7.45 -5.85
C PHE A 225 -6.50 -7.56 -4.39
N THR A 226 -5.75 -8.31 -3.57
CA THR A 226 -6.04 -8.44 -2.14
C THR A 226 -5.36 -7.31 -1.37
N ASP A 227 -6.12 -6.60 -0.53
CA ASP A 227 -5.66 -5.51 0.36
C ASP A 227 -4.69 -4.48 -0.27
N PRO A 228 -5.07 -3.84 -1.39
CA PRO A 228 -4.19 -2.92 -2.10
C PRO A 228 -3.82 -1.70 -1.25
N VAL A 229 -2.51 -1.42 -1.17
CA VAL A 229 -1.97 -0.15 -0.65
C VAL A 229 -2.01 0.88 -1.79
N VAL A 230 -2.59 2.05 -1.54
CA VAL A 230 -2.76 3.10 -2.56
C VAL A 230 -2.21 4.42 -2.06
N LEU A 231 -1.26 5.00 -2.80
CA LEU A 231 -0.68 6.32 -2.55
C LEU A 231 -1.48 7.38 -3.31
N VAL A 232 -2.40 8.06 -2.61
CA VAL A 232 -3.23 9.14 -3.17
C VAL A 232 -2.59 10.52 -2.99
N GLY A 233 -2.73 11.41 -3.97
CA GLY A 233 -2.35 12.83 -3.85
C GLY A 233 -3.42 13.67 -3.14
N ARG A 234 -3.19 14.94 -2.75
CA ARG A 234 -4.26 15.87 -2.28
C ARG A 234 -4.88 16.65 -3.48
N TRP A 235 -6.22 16.86 -3.51
CA TRP A 235 -6.95 17.65 -4.55
C TRP A 235 -6.39 19.09 -4.63
N HIS A 236 -6.61 19.93 -5.64
CA HIS A 236 -7.72 20.14 -6.57
C HIS A 236 -7.08 20.70 -7.85
N GLN A 237 -7.43 20.19 -9.03
CA GLN A 237 -6.86 20.57 -10.34
C GLN A 237 -5.50 19.92 -10.67
N VAL A 238 -5.57 18.83 -11.45
CA VAL A 238 -4.47 18.30 -12.23
C VAL A 238 -4.56 18.96 -13.60
N HIS A 239 -3.66 19.91 -13.89
CA HIS A 239 -3.71 20.66 -15.15
C HIS A 239 -2.70 20.18 -16.19
N SER A 240 -1.68 19.40 -15.81
CA SER A 240 -0.67 18.89 -16.74
C SER A 240 -0.02 17.59 -16.27
N ASP A 241 0.59 16.87 -17.20
CA ASP A 241 1.32 15.63 -16.91
C ASP A 241 2.56 15.90 -16.01
N GLU A 242 3.15 17.10 -16.04
CA GLU A 242 4.27 17.48 -15.16
C GLU A 242 3.83 17.57 -13.70
N VAL A 243 2.64 18.12 -13.43
CA VAL A 243 2.10 18.16 -12.07
C VAL A 243 1.83 16.75 -11.55
N ILE A 244 1.38 15.84 -12.42
CA ILE A 244 1.22 14.41 -12.08
C ILE A 244 2.59 13.81 -11.73
N LEU A 245 3.59 14.02 -12.57
CA LEU A 245 4.95 13.53 -12.36
C LEU A 245 5.53 13.99 -11.02
N GLU A 246 5.47 15.29 -10.71
CA GLU A 246 6.03 15.81 -9.44
C GLU A 246 5.36 15.18 -8.21
N ARG A 247 4.06 14.92 -8.30
CA ARG A 247 3.31 14.26 -7.23
C ARG A 247 3.67 12.79 -7.10
N LYS A 248 3.73 12.07 -8.23
CA LYS A 248 4.19 10.68 -8.28
C LYS A 248 5.59 10.58 -7.65
N TRP A 249 6.50 11.46 -8.06
CA TRP A 249 7.86 11.55 -7.53
C TRP A 249 7.88 11.83 -6.03
N THR A 250 7.15 12.83 -5.56
CA THR A 250 7.03 13.14 -4.13
C THR A 250 6.52 11.94 -3.33
N ASN A 251 5.51 11.23 -3.84
CA ASN A 251 4.98 10.04 -3.18
C ASN A 251 6.00 8.91 -3.14
N VAL A 252 6.77 8.68 -4.22
CA VAL A 252 7.86 7.69 -4.23
C VAL A 252 8.93 8.04 -3.19
N GLN A 253 9.39 9.29 -3.13
CA GLN A 253 10.39 9.72 -2.14
C GLN A 253 9.88 9.53 -0.71
N ARG A 254 8.63 9.93 -0.47
CA ARG A 254 8.00 9.77 0.84
C ARG A 254 7.84 8.31 1.24
N TYR A 255 7.43 7.46 0.30
CA TYR A 255 7.30 6.03 0.54
C TYR A 255 8.66 5.39 0.82
N HIS A 256 9.70 5.80 0.11
CA HIS A 256 11.07 5.36 0.37
C HIS A 256 11.55 5.77 1.78
N HIS A 257 11.21 6.94 2.32
CA HIS A 257 11.57 7.24 3.71
C HIS A 257 10.88 6.32 4.74
N LEU A 258 9.78 5.65 4.39
CA LEU A 258 9.17 4.63 5.25
C LEU A 258 9.91 3.29 5.19
N TYR A 259 10.65 3.06 4.10
CA TYR A 259 11.40 1.85 3.78
C TYR A 259 12.75 2.22 3.13
N PRO A 260 13.69 2.77 3.92
CA PRO A 260 14.86 3.50 3.44
C PRO A 260 15.91 2.63 2.74
N TYR A 261 15.83 1.31 2.85
CA TYR A 261 16.74 0.37 2.18
C TYR A 261 16.08 -0.35 1.00
N ASP A 262 14.78 -0.18 0.80
CA ASP A 262 14.05 -0.87 -0.25
C ASP A 262 14.40 -0.30 -1.63
N ARG A 263 14.43 -1.21 -2.61
CA ARG A 263 14.53 -0.88 -4.04
C ARG A 263 13.23 -1.22 -4.74
N PHE A 264 12.98 -0.53 -5.85
CA PHE A 264 11.67 -0.58 -6.49
C PHE A 264 11.71 -1.12 -7.92
N ILE A 265 10.80 -2.03 -8.19
CA ILE A 265 10.30 -2.31 -9.54
C ILE A 265 9.19 -1.29 -9.81
N PHE A 266 9.25 -0.57 -10.93
CA PHE A 266 8.22 0.38 -11.33
C PHE A 266 7.44 -0.11 -12.55
N LEU A 267 6.11 -0.05 -12.47
CA LEU A 267 5.19 -0.31 -13.59
C LEU A 267 4.40 0.97 -13.89
N GLY A 268 4.42 1.39 -15.16
CA GLY A 268 3.68 2.56 -15.62
C GLY A 268 3.31 2.47 -17.10
N ASP A 269 2.88 3.59 -17.68
CA ASP A 269 2.43 3.66 -19.07
C ASP A 269 3.17 4.75 -19.89
N SER A 270 3.11 4.65 -21.22
CA SER A 270 3.74 5.62 -22.12
C SER A 270 2.88 6.85 -22.41
N GLY A 271 1.63 6.89 -21.97
CA GLY A 271 0.73 8.02 -22.18
C GLY A 271 1.06 9.18 -21.27
N GLN A 272 1.44 8.93 -20.01
CA GLN A 272 1.88 9.95 -19.05
C GLN A 272 3.40 10.11 -19.01
N LEU A 273 3.92 10.89 -18.05
CA LEU A 273 5.36 11.11 -17.83
C LEU A 273 6.04 10.00 -17.00
N ASP A 274 5.53 8.77 -17.06
CA ASP A 274 6.02 7.68 -16.21
C ASP A 274 7.43 7.22 -16.58
N ALA A 275 7.83 7.28 -17.85
CA ALA A 275 9.23 7.06 -18.23
C ALA A 275 10.18 8.15 -17.66
N VAL A 276 9.69 9.38 -17.46
CA VAL A 276 10.46 10.42 -16.77
C VAL A 276 10.58 10.10 -15.28
N LEU A 277 9.52 9.56 -14.66
CA LEU A 277 9.56 9.09 -13.28
C LEU A 277 10.60 7.98 -13.10
N VAL A 278 10.64 7.01 -14.02
CA VAL A 278 11.66 5.95 -14.06
C VAL A 278 13.07 6.55 -14.05
N GLN A 279 13.33 7.54 -14.89
CA GLN A 279 14.62 8.22 -14.93
C GLN A 279 14.99 8.88 -13.59
N ARG A 280 14.03 9.51 -12.90
CA ARG A 280 14.24 10.09 -11.56
C ARG A 280 14.54 9.02 -10.52
N MET A 281 13.77 7.94 -10.51
CA MET A 281 14.00 6.80 -9.61
C MET A 281 15.38 6.19 -9.84
N LYS A 282 15.81 6.04 -11.10
CA LYS A 282 17.14 5.53 -11.44
C LYS A 282 18.25 6.44 -10.93
N ARG A 283 18.15 7.75 -11.16
CA ARG A 283 19.13 8.75 -10.70
C ARG A 283 19.25 8.80 -9.18
N ALA A 284 18.16 8.56 -8.47
CA ALA A 284 18.15 8.49 -7.01
C ALA A 284 18.61 7.13 -6.44
N GLY A 285 19.02 6.17 -7.29
CA GLY A 285 19.44 4.84 -6.84
C GLY A 285 18.30 3.90 -6.41
N LEU A 286 17.05 4.34 -6.56
CA LEU A 286 15.87 3.63 -6.05
C LEU A 286 15.39 2.51 -6.98
N LEU A 287 15.71 2.59 -8.27
CA LEU A 287 15.17 1.70 -9.29
C LEU A 287 15.95 0.38 -9.39
N MET A 288 15.25 -0.74 -9.28
CA MET A 288 15.71 -2.07 -9.65
C MET A 288 15.36 -2.38 -11.11
N TRP A 289 14.11 -2.18 -11.50
CA TRP A 289 13.60 -2.46 -12.84
C TRP A 289 12.42 -1.57 -13.17
N ALA A 290 12.20 -1.29 -14.46
CA ALA A 290 11.01 -0.58 -14.92
C ALA A 290 10.39 -1.23 -16.15
N GLY A 291 9.06 -1.37 -16.12
CA GLY A 291 8.23 -1.76 -17.25
C GLY A 291 7.27 -0.63 -17.61
N ILE A 292 7.28 -0.21 -18.87
CA ILE A 292 6.37 0.84 -19.36
C ILE A 292 5.45 0.26 -20.44
N HIS A 293 4.16 0.21 -20.13
CA HIS A 293 3.13 -0.26 -21.05
C HIS A 293 2.95 0.73 -22.20
N GLU A 294 3.17 0.26 -23.43
CA GLU A 294 3.13 1.06 -24.64
C GLU A 294 1.69 1.25 -25.15
N ILE A 295 1.01 2.24 -24.59
CA ILE A 295 -0.35 2.62 -24.98
C ILE A 295 -0.38 3.67 -26.09
N GLU A 296 0.71 4.44 -26.26
CA GLU A 296 0.82 5.53 -27.25
C GLU A 296 1.96 5.25 -28.26
N PRO A 297 1.68 4.53 -29.36
CA PRO A 297 2.71 4.06 -30.30
C PRO A 297 3.49 5.17 -30.99
N LYS A 298 2.89 6.36 -31.14
CA LYS A 298 3.55 7.52 -31.77
C LYS A 298 4.68 8.08 -30.91
N ARG A 299 4.57 7.97 -29.59
CA ARG A 299 5.53 8.51 -28.63
C ARG A 299 6.65 7.52 -28.32
N ALA A 300 6.35 6.24 -28.41
CA ALA A 300 7.21 5.16 -27.95
C ALA A 300 8.61 5.10 -28.60
N PRO A 301 8.81 5.29 -29.92
CA PRO A 301 10.16 5.20 -30.51
C PRO A 301 11.14 6.23 -29.94
N ALA A 302 10.71 7.50 -29.86
CA ALA A 302 11.52 8.56 -29.27
C ALA A 302 11.75 8.33 -27.76
N TRP A 303 10.79 7.70 -27.09
CA TRP A 303 10.87 7.40 -25.66
C TRP A 303 11.81 6.24 -25.34
N LYS A 304 11.79 5.17 -26.13
CA LYS A 304 12.76 4.07 -26.03
C LYS A 304 14.19 4.57 -26.16
N GLN A 305 14.43 5.51 -27.08
CA GLN A 305 15.75 6.14 -27.24
C GLN A 305 16.11 7.05 -26.05
N ARG A 306 15.15 7.81 -25.53
CA ARG A 306 15.38 8.78 -24.45
C ARG A 306 15.51 8.14 -23.07
N PHE A 307 14.84 7.01 -22.85
CA PHE A 307 14.76 6.31 -21.56
C PHE A 307 15.18 4.83 -21.72
N PRO A 308 16.46 4.56 -22.06
CA PRO A 308 16.97 3.20 -22.22
C PRO A 308 16.88 2.34 -20.95
N GLU A 309 16.70 2.97 -19.77
CA GLU A 309 16.49 2.30 -18.49
C GLU A 309 15.10 1.65 -18.33
N ALA A 310 14.14 1.95 -19.22
CA ALA A 310 12.79 1.42 -19.18
C ALA A 310 12.58 0.31 -20.22
N ASN A 311 11.91 -0.77 -19.80
CA ASN A 311 11.48 -1.84 -20.70
C ASN A 311 10.08 -1.52 -21.23
N PHE A 312 10.01 -1.00 -22.45
CA PHE A 312 8.73 -0.71 -23.10
C PHE A 312 8.12 -1.98 -23.68
N PHE A 313 6.86 -2.28 -23.32
CA PHE A 313 6.19 -3.52 -23.70
C PHE A 313 4.75 -3.27 -24.21
N HIS A 314 4.25 -4.15 -25.07
CA HIS A 314 2.90 -4.05 -25.65
C HIS A 314 1.88 -4.93 -24.93
N SER A 315 2.33 -6.00 -24.27
CA SER A 315 1.52 -6.96 -23.54
C SER A 315 2.23 -7.40 -22.26
N TYR A 316 1.47 -7.84 -21.25
CA TYR A 316 2.06 -8.33 -20.00
C TYR A 316 2.84 -9.63 -20.16
N ALA A 317 2.55 -10.43 -21.19
CA ALA A 317 3.41 -11.55 -21.60
C ALA A 317 4.79 -11.07 -22.09
N GLN A 318 4.85 -9.95 -22.81
CA GLN A 318 6.12 -9.33 -23.19
C GLN A 318 6.85 -8.74 -21.98
N ALA A 319 6.13 -8.10 -21.05
CA ALA A 319 6.71 -7.62 -19.80
C ALA A 319 7.33 -8.77 -19.00
N ALA A 320 6.62 -9.90 -18.91
CA ALA A 320 7.09 -11.12 -18.26
C ALA A 320 8.35 -11.68 -18.94
N PHE A 321 8.39 -11.72 -20.27
CA PHE A 321 9.61 -12.11 -20.99
C PHE A 321 10.81 -11.23 -20.62
N PHE A 322 10.65 -9.90 -20.59
CA PHE A 322 11.74 -9.00 -20.20
C PHE A 322 12.18 -9.18 -18.74
N ALA A 323 11.23 -9.37 -17.83
CA ALA A 323 11.51 -9.62 -16.42
C ALA A 323 12.23 -10.97 -16.21
N TRP A 324 11.83 -12.02 -16.92
CA TRP A 324 12.49 -13.34 -16.90
C TRP A 324 13.94 -13.24 -17.40
N LYS A 325 14.17 -12.61 -18.55
CA LYS A 325 15.53 -12.41 -19.09
C LYS A 325 16.44 -11.61 -18.16
N GLN A 326 15.86 -10.82 -17.26
CA GLN A 326 16.58 -10.04 -16.25
C GLN A 326 16.65 -10.71 -14.88
N GLY A 327 16.19 -11.96 -14.76
CA GLY A 327 16.25 -12.76 -13.53
C GLY A 327 15.28 -12.34 -12.44
N LEU A 328 14.24 -11.55 -12.77
CA LEU A 328 13.22 -11.10 -11.81
C LEU A 328 12.11 -12.13 -11.58
N MET A 329 12.02 -13.14 -12.45
CA MET A 329 11.06 -14.23 -12.33
C MET A 329 11.66 -15.52 -12.90
N THR A 330 11.14 -16.66 -12.46
CA THR A 330 11.52 -17.97 -12.97
C THR A 330 10.87 -18.24 -14.33
N LYS A 331 11.31 -19.32 -15.01
CA LYS A 331 10.70 -19.74 -16.27
C LYS A 331 9.23 -20.13 -16.08
N GLU A 332 8.92 -20.84 -14.99
CA GLU A 332 7.57 -21.30 -14.65
C GLU A 332 6.63 -20.11 -14.39
N GLN A 333 7.12 -19.07 -13.71
CA GLN A 333 6.38 -17.82 -13.52
C GLN A 333 6.09 -17.12 -14.84
N PHE A 334 7.08 -17.02 -15.73
CA PHE A 334 6.88 -16.49 -17.08
C PHE A 334 5.83 -17.27 -17.88
N GLU A 335 5.92 -18.61 -17.88
CA GLU A 335 4.95 -19.49 -18.53
C GLU A 335 3.54 -19.31 -17.97
N PHE A 336 3.42 -19.17 -16.65
CA PHE A 336 2.15 -18.89 -15.99
C PHE A 336 1.53 -17.56 -16.46
N VAL A 337 2.31 -16.48 -16.55
CA VAL A 337 1.82 -15.20 -17.08
C VAL A 337 1.35 -15.34 -18.52
N CYS A 338 2.10 -16.07 -19.35
CA CYS A 338 1.69 -16.38 -20.72
C CYS A 338 0.33 -17.11 -20.75
N ILE A 339 0.17 -18.19 -19.98
CA ILE A 339 -1.07 -18.97 -19.95
C ILE A 339 -2.27 -18.10 -19.54
N GLU A 340 -2.14 -17.31 -18.47
CA GLU A 340 -3.24 -16.44 -18.02
C GLU A 340 -3.50 -15.30 -19.00
N SER A 341 -2.47 -14.68 -19.60
CA SER A 341 -2.64 -13.69 -20.68
C SER A 341 -3.47 -14.25 -21.83
N HIS A 342 -3.15 -15.47 -22.30
CA HIS A 342 -3.87 -16.10 -23.41
C HIS A 342 -5.32 -16.39 -23.07
N LYS A 343 -5.55 -16.95 -21.88
CA LYS A 343 -6.89 -17.26 -21.37
C LYS A 343 -7.74 -16.01 -21.26
N GLU A 344 -7.21 -14.94 -20.67
CA GLU A 344 -7.91 -13.66 -20.53
C GLU A 344 -8.19 -13.01 -21.89
N LEU A 345 -7.22 -13.02 -22.82
CA LEU A 345 -7.43 -12.55 -24.20
C LEU A 345 -8.54 -13.34 -24.92
N SER A 346 -8.59 -14.66 -24.73
CA SER A 346 -9.59 -15.54 -25.37
C SER A 346 -11.01 -15.29 -24.86
N LEU A 347 -11.14 -14.81 -23.62
CA LEU A 347 -12.42 -14.49 -23.00
C LEU A 347 -12.89 -13.07 -23.33
N MET A 348 -12.06 -12.23 -23.96
CA MET A 348 -12.44 -10.86 -24.32
C MET A 348 -13.37 -10.82 -25.53
N PRO A 349 -14.60 -10.31 -25.37
CA PRO A 349 -15.47 -10.08 -26.51
C PRO A 349 -14.84 -9.03 -27.43
N GLN A 350 -14.69 -9.34 -28.72
CA GLN A 350 -14.15 -8.43 -29.73
C GLN A 350 -12.67 -8.01 -29.49
N CYS A 351 -11.82 -8.94 -29.07
CA CYS A 351 -10.39 -8.71 -28.98
C CYS A 351 -9.81 -8.21 -30.33
N PRO A 352 -9.13 -7.05 -30.39
CA PRO A 352 -8.60 -6.53 -31.64
C PRO A 352 -7.56 -7.50 -32.26
N PRO A 353 -7.57 -7.73 -33.59
CA PRO A 353 -6.63 -8.65 -34.25
C PRO A 353 -5.16 -8.38 -33.93
N LYS A 354 -4.79 -7.10 -33.80
CA LYS A 354 -3.43 -6.66 -33.43
C LYS A 354 -2.96 -7.23 -32.09
N ARG A 355 -3.85 -7.46 -31.12
CA ARG A 355 -3.47 -8.06 -29.83
C ARG A 355 -3.13 -9.54 -29.96
N TRP A 356 -3.78 -10.25 -30.88
CA TRP A 356 -3.40 -11.62 -31.24
C TRP A 356 -2.07 -11.67 -31.99
N GLU A 357 -1.77 -10.69 -32.84
CA GLU A 357 -0.47 -10.56 -33.49
C GLU A 357 0.65 -10.38 -32.46
N GLU A 358 0.49 -9.42 -31.53
CA GLU A 358 1.44 -9.17 -30.43
C GLU A 358 1.65 -10.43 -29.56
N TRP A 359 0.57 -11.16 -29.26
CA TRP A 359 0.66 -12.45 -28.56
C TRP A 359 1.47 -13.50 -29.33
N ASN A 360 1.19 -13.64 -30.63
CA ASN A 360 1.87 -14.61 -31.49
C ASN A 360 3.36 -14.28 -31.66
N GLU A 361 3.76 -13.01 -31.64
CA GLU A 361 5.16 -12.60 -31.66
C GLU A 361 5.92 -13.06 -30.41
N ILE A 362 5.32 -12.91 -29.22
CA ILE A 362 5.93 -13.39 -27.97
C ILE A 362 6.08 -14.92 -27.97
N GLN A 363 5.08 -15.64 -28.47
CA GLN A 363 5.16 -17.09 -28.64
C GLN A 363 6.30 -17.51 -29.58
N LYS A 364 6.54 -16.77 -30.67
CA LYS A 364 7.67 -17.04 -31.58
C LYS A 364 9.02 -16.78 -30.91
N ILE A 365 9.14 -15.71 -30.13
CA ILE A 365 10.37 -15.38 -29.39
C ILE A 365 10.67 -16.48 -28.36
N TRP A 366 9.66 -16.89 -27.59
CA TRP A 366 9.82 -17.95 -26.59
C TRP A 366 10.29 -19.27 -27.22
N LYS A 367 9.65 -19.73 -28.29
CA LYS A 367 10.05 -20.99 -28.97
C LYS A 367 11.48 -20.98 -29.51
N ARG A 368 12.00 -19.81 -29.92
CA ARG A 368 13.40 -19.67 -30.36
C ARG A 368 14.38 -19.80 -29.20
N GLU A 369 14.05 -19.22 -28.06
CA GLU A 369 14.87 -19.28 -26.84
C GLU A 369 14.87 -20.66 -26.19
N GLU A 370 13.80 -21.47 -26.33
CA GLU A 370 13.83 -22.88 -25.88
C GLU A 370 14.69 -23.79 -26.75
N SER A 371 14.94 -23.38 -28.00
CA SER A 371 15.73 -24.15 -28.97
C SER A 371 17.21 -23.76 -28.96
N SER A 372 17.61 -22.77 -28.16
CA SER A 372 18.97 -22.24 -28.02
C SER A 372 19.52 -22.57 -26.64
#